data_AF-A0A7K0ZJ31-F1
#
_entry.id   AF-A0A7K0ZJ31-F1
#
_cell.length_a   1.000
_cell.length_b   1.000
_cell.length_c   1.000
_cell.angle_alpha   90.00
_cell.angle_beta   90.00
_cell.angle_gamma   90.00
#
_symmetry.space_group_name_H-M   'P 1'
#
loop_
_entity.id
_entity.type
_entity.pdbx_description
1 polymer ?
#
loop_
_entity_poly.entity_id
_entity_poly.type
_entity_poly.pdbx_seq_one_letter_code
_entity_poly.pdbx_strand_id
1 'polypeptide(L)'
;GKVIVQAWRDGARFDGWSEHFSYERWMLAAGKALDGEAVDVDWYTIRERERAEVLPWDHLDSGLDAEWLWEDWQASLEEIAVEDCRWTPCFDCGVCDQMETEIQVGPTGVTSLPMPAMPARPPVLA
;
A
#
# COMPACT_ATOMS: atom_id res chain seq x y z
N GLY A 1 -7.90 1.43 -19.23
CA GLY A 1 -9.26 1.21 -18.70
C GLY A 1 -10.24 2.26 -19.22
N LYS A 2 -11.55 2.05 -19.05
CA LYS A 2 -12.62 2.94 -19.55
C LYS A 2 -12.47 4.39 -19.05
N VAL A 3 -12.15 4.57 -17.77
CA VAL A 3 -11.94 5.89 -17.13
C VAL A 3 -10.81 6.68 -17.80
N ILE A 4 -9.65 6.05 -18.05
CA ILE A 4 -8.50 6.69 -18.70
C ILE A 4 -8.87 7.20 -20.10
N VAL A 5 -9.59 6.37 -20.88
CA VAL A 5 -10.04 6.76 -22.22
C VAL A 5 -11.02 7.93 -22.15
N GLN A 6 -11.92 7.93 -21.17
CA GLN A 6 -12.88 9.00 -20.98
C GLN A 6 -12.22 10.31 -20.53
N ALA A 7 -11.29 10.26 -19.58
CA ALA A 7 -10.52 11.43 -19.13
C ALA A 7 -9.74 12.06 -20.31
N TRP A 8 -9.11 11.21 -21.13
CA TRP A 8 -8.42 11.66 -22.35
C TRP A 8 -9.37 12.34 -23.36
N ARG A 9 -10.59 11.82 -23.54
CA ARG A 9 -11.63 12.47 -24.38
C ARG A 9 -12.09 13.80 -23.79
N ASP A 10 -12.16 13.89 -22.46
CA ASP A 10 -12.52 15.09 -21.71
C ASP A 10 -11.34 16.09 -21.57
N GLY A 11 -10.22 15.82 -22.24
CA GLY A 11 -9.10 16.76 -22.38
C GLY A 11 -7.91 16.53 -21.45
N ALA A 12 -7.87 15.44 -20.68
CA ALA A 12 -6.71 15.07 -19.83
C ALA A 12 -5.45 14.93 -20.67
N ARG A 13 -4.41 15.70 -20.34
CA ARG A 13 -3.12 15.75 -21.04
C ARG A 13 -2.07 16.20 -20.03
N PHE A 14 -0.98 15.44 -19.92
CA PHE A 14 0.09 15.72 -18.97
C PHE A 14 -0.38 15.75 -17.50
N ASP A 15 -1.47 15.06 -17.15
CA ASP A 15 -2.03 14.99 -15.79
C ASP A 15 -1.13 14.27 -14.77
N GLY A 16 0.04 13.77 -15.18
CA GLY A 16 1.08 13.28 -14.26
C GLY A 16 1.88 14.41 -13.59
N TRP A 17 1.79 15.64 -14.12
CA TRP A 17 2.34 16.84 -13.50
C TRP A 17 1.23 17.56 -12.71
N SER A 18 1.53 17.95 -11.47
CA SER A 18 0.53 18.49 -10.54
C SER A 18 -0.13 19.78 -11.05
N GLU A 19 0.58 20.59 -11.83
CA GLU A 19 0.05 21.81 -12.46
C GLU A 19 -0.99 21.56 -13.56
N HIS A 20 -1.08 20.33 -14.08
CA HIS A 20 -2.03 19.94 -15.12
C HIS A 20 -3.11 18.99 -14.60
N PHE A 21 -2.92 18.42 -13.42
CA PHE A 21 -3.88 17.53 -12.80
C PHE A 21 -5.20 18.25 -12.48
N SER A 22 -6.32 17.65 -12.90
CA SER A 22 -7.67 18.12 -12.59
C SER A 22 -8.48 17.00 -11.96
N TYR A 23 -8.62 17.03 -10.63
CA TYR A 23 -9.44 16.06 -9.90
C TYR A 23 -10.88 16.01 -10.42
N GLU A 24 -11.50 17.16 -10.63
CA GLU A 24 -12.87 17.27 -11.15
C GLU A 24 -13.03 16.55 -12.49
N ARG A 25 -12.08 16.72 -13.41
CA ARG A 25 -12.11 16.01 -14.71
C ARG A 25 -12.09 14.50 -14.52
N TRP A 26 -11.26 13.99 -13.61
CA TRP A 26 -11.17 12.56 -13.34
C TRP A 26 -12.45 12.02 -12.70
N MET A 27 -13.06 12.76 -11.78
CA MET A 27 -14.34 12.37 -11.18
C MET A 27 -15.48 12.37 -12.21
N LEU A 28 -15.57 13.38 -13.07
CA LEU A 28 -16.54 13.41 -14.17
C LEU A 28 -16.31 12.27 -15.16
N ALA A 29 -15.05 11.98 -15.49
CA ALA A 29 -14.70 10.88 -16.38
C ALA A 29 -15.05 9.51 -15.78
N ALA A 30 -14.81 9.33 -14.48
CA ALA A 30 -15.19 8.13 -13.75
C ALA A 30 -16.71 7.95 -13.74
N GLY A 31 -17.46 8.99 -13.38
CA GLY A 31 -18.93 8.95 -13.39
C GLY A 31 -19.52 8.58 -14.75
N LYS A 32 -18.98 9.12 -15.85
CA LYS A 32 -19.40 8.74 -17.22
C LYS A 32 -18.99 7.32 -17.60
N ALA A 33 -17.76 6.92 -17.26
CA ALA A 33 -17.16 5.68 -17.74
C ALA A 33 -17.58 4.44 -16.95
N LEU A 34 -18.03 4.64 -15.70
CA LEU A 34 -18.48 3.61 -14.77
C LEU A 34 -20.01 3.62 -14.57
N ASP A 35 -20.75 4.46 -15.30
CA ASP A 35 -22.22 4.45 -15.26
C ASP A 35 -22.76 3.07 -15.64
N GLY A 36 -23.54 2.46 -14.72
CA GLY A 36 -24.05 1.10 -14.85
C GLY A 36 -23.05 -0.03 -14.58
N GLU A 37 -21.81 0.27 -14.18
CA GLU A 37 -20.83 -0.73 -13.74
C GLU A 37 -20.92 -0.97 -12.23
N ALA A 38 -20.45 -2.14 -11.77
CA ALA A 38 -20.39 -2.46 -10.34
C ALA A 38 -19.24 -1.75 -9.59
N VAL A 39 -18.42 -0.96 -10.29
CA VAL A 39 -17.24 -0.28 -9.75
C VAL A 39 -17.62 1.16 -9.42
N ASP A 40 -17.43 1.55 -8.17
CA ASP A 40 -17.71 2.89 -7.65
C ASP A 40 -16.45 3.48 -7.02
N VAL A 41 -16.07 4.70 -7.43
CA VAL A 41 -14.89 5.39 -6.89
C VAL A 41 -14.99 5.57 -5.37
N ASP A 42 -16.13 6.01 -4.87
CA ASP A 42 -16.31 6.36 -3.45
C ASP A 42 -16.19 5.10 -2.57
N TRP A 43 -16.66 3.96 -3.08
CA TRP A 43 -16.51 2.66 -2.42
C TRP A 43 -15.04 2.27 -2.23
N TYR A 44 -14.14 2.66 -3.14
CA TYR A 44 -12.72 2.36 -3.01
C TYR A 44 -11.95 3.41 -2.19
N THR A 45 -12.39 4.67 -2.20
CA THR A 45 -11.57 5.80 -1.71
C THR A 45 -11.98 6.37 -0.36
N ILE A 46 -13.25 6.32 0.02
CA ILE A 46 -13.74 7.08 1.19
C ILE A 46 -14.58 6.30 2.20
N ARG A 47 -14.93 5.04 1.91
CA ARG A 47 -15.69 4.25 2.88
C ARG A 47 -14.85 3.86 4.09
N GLU A 48 -15.52 3.73 5.23
CA GLU A 48 -14.96 3.06 6.40
C GLU A 48 -14.69 1.58 6.08
N ARG A 49 -13.64 1.04 6.70
CA ARG A 49 -13.23 -0.36 6.54
C ARG A 49 -13.33 -1.09 7.87
N GLU A 50 -13.76 -2.33 7.82
CA GLU A 50 -13.90 -3.19 8.99
C GLU A 50 -12.77 -4.23 9.04
N ARG A 51 -12.36 -4.62 10.24
CA ARG A 51 -11.22 -5.55 10.42
C ARG A 51 -11.42 -6.91 9.76
N ALA A 52 -12.66 -7.38 9.69
CA ALA A 52 -12.99 -8.72 9.22
C ALA A 52 -13.20 -8.79 7.70
N GLU A 53 -13.00 -7.70 6.97
CA GLU A 53 -13.19 -7.68 5.53
C GLU A 53 -11.89 -7.98 4.76
N VAL A 54 -12.01 -8.14 3.43
CA VAL A 54 -10.85 -8.17 2.55
C VAL A 54 -10.37 -6.73 2.32
N LEU A 55 -9.21 -6.41 2.87
CA LEU A 55 -8.63 -5.08 2.83
C LEU A 55 -7.82 -4.86 1.55
N PRO A 56 -7.68 -3.60 1.08
CA PRO A 56 -6.94 -3.31 -0.15
C PRO A 56 -5.49 -3.82 -0.16
N TRP A 57 -4.86 -3.99 1.00
CA TRP A 57 -3.48 -4.46 1.16
C TRP A 57 -3.33 -5.96 1.43
N ASP A 58 -4.42 -6.73 1.56
CA ASP A 58 -4.35 -8.17 1.87
C ASP A 58 -3.63 -9.00 0.81
N HIS A 59 -3.50 -8.45 -0.40
CA HIS A 59 -2.78 -9.09 -1.51
C HIS A 59 -1.28 -8.78 -1.52
N LEU A 60 -0.79 -7.95 -0.60
CA LEU A 60 0.61 -7.57 -0.49
C LEU A 60 1.36 -8.58 0.39
N ASP A 61 2.56 -8.96 -0.04
CA ASP A 61 3.50 -9.76 0.74
C ASP A 61 4.66 -8.85 1.15
N SER A 62 4.52 -8.23 2.33
CA SER A 62 5.50 -7.27 2.88
C SER A 62 6.37 -7.86 3.99
N GLY A 63 6.17 -9.14 4.33
CA GLY A 63 6.77 -9.78 5.52
C GLY A 63 6.09 -9.41 6.85
N LEU A 64 5.23 -8.38 6.87
CA LEU A 64 4.43 -8.00 8.04
C LEU A 64 3.12 -8.80 8.05
N ASP A 65 2.64 -9.15 9.24
CA ASP A 65 1.36 -9.83 9.37
C ASP A 65 0.17 -8.88 9.19
N ALA A 66 -1.00 -9.46 8.91
CA ALA A 66 -2.22 -8.69 8.66
C ALA A 66 -2.69 -7.89 9.88
N GLU A 67 -2.36 -8.33 11.10
CA GLU A 67 -2.71 -7.60 12.33
C GLU A 67 -1.87 -6.33 12.44
N TRP A 68 -0.58 -6.43 12.17
CA TRP A 68 0.32 -5.28 12.16
C TRP A 68 -0.17 -4.21 11.17
N LEU A 69 -0.54 -4.61 9.93
CA LEU A 69 -1.04 -3.67 8.91
C LEU A 69 -2.38 -3.04 9.33
N TRP A 70 -3.23 -3.79 10.03
CA TRP A 70 -4.47 -3.26 10.58
C TRP A 70 -4.21 -2.23 11.68
N GLU A 71 -3.33 -2.53 12.65
CA GLU A 71 -2.97 -1.63 13.73
C GLU A 71 -2.32 -0.35 13.21
N ASP A 72 -1.41 -0.46 12.24
CA ASP A 72 -0.79 0.69 11.56
C ASP A 72 -1.84 1.56 10.84
N TRP A 73 -2.79 0.92 10.16
CA TRP A 73 -3.90 1.66 9.55
C TRP A 73 -4.73 2.41 10.59
N GLN A 74 -5.06 1.80 11.74
CA GLN A 74 -5.77 2.48 12.83
C GLN A 74 -4.96 3.66 13.39
N ALA A 75 -3.66 3.49 13.63
CA ALA A 75 -2.77 4.55 14.07
C ALA A 75 -2.71 5.71 13.07
N SER A 76 -2.70 5.41 11.76
CA SER A 76 -2.70 6.43 10.70
C SER A 76 -3.97 7.30 10.71
N LEU A 77 -5.12 6.73 11.07
CA LEU A 77 -6.38 7.48 11.23
C LEU A 77 -6.34 8.45 12.43
N GLU A 78 -5.52 8.13 13.43
CA GLU A 78 -5.23 8.99 14.60
C GLU A 78 -4.06 9.95 14.36
N GLU A 79 -3.54 10.04 13.12
CA GLU A 79 -2.36 10.83 12.74
C GLU A 79 -1.08 10.41 13.48
N ILE A 80 -1.02 9.17 13.96
CA ILE A 80 0.15 8.59 14.60
C ILE A 80 1.03 7.94 13.53
N ALA A 81 2.23 8.48 13.35
CA ALA A 81 3.18 7.93 12.40
C ALA A 81 3.96 6.74 13.00
N VAL A 82 4.29 5.78 12.14
CA VAL A 82 5.23 4.70 12.46
C VAL A 82 6.60 5.28 12.78
N GLU A 83 7.23 4.76 13.83
CA GLU A 83 8.57 5.15 14.21
C GLU A 83 9.63 4.61 13.24
N ASP A 84 10.77 5.27 13.17
CA ASP A 84 11.88 4.83 12.33
C ASP A 84 12.54 3.56 12.95
N CYS A 85 12.30 2.40 12.33
CA CYS A 85 12.81 1.10 12.78
C CYS A 85 14.34 0.99 12.83
N ARG A 86 15.08 1.99 12.33
CA ARG A 86 16.53 2.10 12.52
C ARG A 86 16.90 2.53 13.94
N TRP A 87 16.01 3.23 14.64
CA TRP A 87 16.24 3.79 15.98
C TRP A 87 15.34 3.17 17.05
N THR A 88 14.31 2.43 16.63
CA THR A 88 13.37 1.72 17.49
C THR A 88 13.46 0.22 17.23
N PRO A 89 12.79 -0.65 18.01
CA PRO A 89 12.76 -2.07 17.71
C PRO A 89 12.27 -2.36 16.29
N CYS A 90 12.90 -3.34 15.62
CA CYS A 90 12.57 -3.77 14.27
C CYS A 90 11.11 -4.26 14.17
N PHE A 91 10.45 -3.96 13.04
CA PHE A 91 9.08 -4.45 12.74
C PHE A 91 9.05 -5.82 12.05
N ASP A 92 10.21 -6.42 11.79
CA ASP A 92 10.34 -7.77 11.21
C ASP A 92 9.75 -7.94 9.79
N CYS A 93 9.85 -6.90 8.93
CA CYS A 93 9.38 -6.96 7.55
C CYS A 93 10.28 -7.79 6.59
N GLY A 94 11.37 -8.38 7.08
CA GLY A 94 12.29 -9.22 6.30
C GLY A 94 13.18 -8.49 5.26
N VAL A 95 12.91 -7.22 4.92
CA VAL A 95 13.66 -6.46 3.89
C VAL A 95 15.15 -6.39 4.21
N CYS A 96 15.47 -6.01 5.45
CA CYS A 96 16.83 -5.78 5.91
C CYS A 96 17.68 -7.07 5.90
N ASP A 97 17.12 -8.18 6.37
CA ASP A 97 17.82 -9.47 6.48
C ASP A 97 17.95 -10.21 5.14
N GLN A 98 16.99 -10.04 4.23
CA GLN A 98 16.93 -10.80 2.97
C GLN A 98 17.67 -10.15 1.81
N MET A 99 17.98 -8.86 1.88
CA MET A 99 18.56 -8.14 0.74
C MET A 99 20.10 -8.08 0.72
N GLU A 100 20.78 -8.81 1.60
CA GLU A 100 22.26 -8.76 1.75
C GLU A 100 22.79 -7.32 1.95
N THR A 101 21.94 -6.42 2.45
CA THR A 101 22.28 -5.01 2.68
C THR A 101 22.95 -4.82 4.03
N GLU A 102 23.92 -3.91 4.12
CA GLU A 102 24.50 -3.51 5.40
C GLU A 102 23.52 -2.58 6.15
N ILE A 103 22.74 -3.17 7.05
CA ILE A 103 21.69 -2.45 7.78
C ILE A 103 22.33 -1.55 8.84
N GLN A 104 22.16 -0.23 8.71
CA GLN A 104 22.59 0.73 9.72
C GLN A 104 21.49 0.87 10.79
N VAL A 105 21.44 -0.09 11.73
CA VAL A 105 20.58 0.02 12.92
C VAL A 105 21.36 0.78 13.99
N GLY A 106 20.75 1.83 14.55
CA GLY A 106 21.28 2.54 15.71
C GLY A 106 21.26 1.67 16.98
N PRO A 107 21.84 2.12 18.09
CA PRO A 107 21.77 1.39 19.35
C PRO A 107 20.33 1.37 19.88
N THR A 108 19.59 0.30 19.59
CA THR A 108 18.19 0.12 20.01
C THR A 108 18.08 -0.52 21.40
N GLY A 109 19.17 -1.05 21.96
CA GLY A 109 19.19 -1.76 23.24
C GLY A 109 18.49 -3.12 23.23
N VAL A 110 17.97 -3.56 22.07
CA VAL A 110 17.35 -4.86 21.84
C VAL A 110 18.24 -5.72 20.96
N THR A 111 18.32 -7.02 21.26
CA THR A 111 19.03 -7.99 20.41
C THR A 111 18.07 -8.47 19.33
N SER A 112 18.35 -8.15 18.06
CA SER A 112 17.65 -8.78 16.95
C SER A 112 18.03 -10.26 16.89
N LEU A 113 17.02 -11.14 16.88
CA LEU A 113 17.25 -12.55 16.60
C LEU A 113 17.34 -12.70 15.07
N PRO A 114 18.32 -13.44 14.53
CA PRO A 114 18.41 -13.65 13.10
C PRO A 114 17.18 -14.43 12.62
N MET A 115 16.61 -14.03 11.47
CA MET A 115 15.55 -14.82 10.86
C MET A 115 16.06 -16.24 10.54
N PRO A 116 15.25 -17.29 10.79
CA PRO A 116 15.58 -18.63 10.33
C PRO A 116 15.67 -18.64 8.81
N ALA A 117 16.68 -19.35 8.28
CA ALA A 117 16.85 -19.48 6.84
C ALA A 117 15.58 -20.08 6.21
N MET A 118 14.94 -19.31 5.34
CA MET A 118 13.80 -19.78 4.56
C MET A 118 14.27 -20.93 3.65
N PRO A 119 13.64 -22.12 3.72
CA PRO A 119 13.96 -23.18 2.78
C PRO A 119 13.66 -22.70 1.36
N ALA A 120 14.52 -23.06 0.40
CA ALA A 120 14.34 -22.67 -1.00
C ALA A 120 12.94 -23.06 -1.49
N ARG A 121 12.16 -22.07 -1.93
CA ARG A 121 10.83 -22.30 -2.49
C ARG A 121 11.02 -23.11 -3.78
N PRO A 122 10.41 -24.31 -3.92
CA PRO A 122 10.51 -25.06 -5.16
C PRO A 122 9.98 -24.19 -6.31
N PRO A 123 10.56 -24.32 -7.53
CA PRO A 123 10.09 -23.55 -8.66
C PRO A 123 8.59 -23.78 -8.85
N VAL A 124 7.84 -22.69 -8.99
CA VAL A 124 6.43 -22.75 -9.39
C VAL A 124 6.43 -23.34 -10.80
N LEU A 125 5.98 -24.59 -10.93
CA LEU A 125 5.80 -25.22 -12.23
C LEU A 125 4.78 -24.41 -13.01
N ALA A 126 5.20 -23.91 -14.18
CA ALA A 126 4.37 -23.16 -15.13
C ALA A 126 3.31 -24.04 -15.79
#